data_AF-A0AAN6LP00-F1
#
_entry.id   AF-A0AAN6LP00-F1
#
_cell.length_a   1.000
_cell.length_b   1.000
_cell.length_c   1.000
_cell.angle_alpha   90.00
_cell.angle_beta   90.00
_cell.angle_gamma   90.00
#
_symmetry.space_group_name_H-M   'P 1'
#
loop_
_entity.id
_entity.type
_entity.pdbx_description
1 polymer ?
#
loop_
_entity_poly.entity_id
_entity_poly.type
_entity_poly.pdbx_seq_one_letter_code
_entity_poly.pdbx_strand_id
1 'polypeptide(L)'
;MTKNHPSLRKTVSNADLYSEPSPAPRQGSLSRAFTTTAPHRPRNPFVQAQTQSAQRLARLHADPRELPIDRFGRLVPENHRHSIAAPYSSNLIDLNEEFDGVKQEQQSPPPVPPKIPEIPAYERPQQVREKESPEKYTKPFTDFMTANPTVFHAVDAVAKDLEKAGYKKLSERDHWELKQGGKYYVGRNGSSLIAFSIGDDYEAGNGAAIVAGHIDALTAKLKPISNLRTKAGYVQLGVAPYAGALNSTWWDRDLGIGGRVLVKENGKIVTKLVKLDWPIARIPTLAPHFGAAAVGPFNKETQMVPIVGLDNSDIGSANEEGEFKASLLGGEGTFAATQPPRLVKVISEELGIRDHSTIVNWELELFDVQPAQLGGLSKEFIFAGRIDDKLCSWAAIQALLNTTTSSSSQIKLVALFDDEEVGSLLRQGAHSNFLPSILTRIVDGFASSSTPSLLARTYANSFIVSSDVIHAVNPNFLNAYLENHSPRLNVGPAVSADSNAHMTTDAVSTAIFQRCVDRDVGTRTQDPKLQVFQIRNDSRSGGT
;
A
#
# COMPACT_ATOMS: atom_id res chain seq x y z
N MET A 1 51.39 -4.66 47.45
CA MET A 1 51.88 -5.96 46.92
C MET A 1 50.69 -6.91 46.97
N THR A 2 50.19 -7.59 45.94
CA THR A 2 50.64 -7.87 44.56
C THR A 2 49.44 -8.49 43.82
N LYS A 3 49.22 -8.02 42.59
CA LYS A 3 48.63 -8.64 41.37
C LYS A 3 47.79 -9.93 41.49
N ASN A 4 46.58 -9.91 40.91
CA ASN A 4 46.31 -10.55 39.59
C ASN A 4 44.88 -10.27 39.08
N HIS A 5 44.79 -9.99 37.77
CA HIS A 5 43.56 -9.81 36.97
C HIS A 5 42.94 -11.17 36.55
N PRO A 6 41.62 -11.25 36.33
CA PRO A 6 41.03 -12.26 35.46
C PRO A 6 40.71 -11.73 34.06
N SER A 7 41.02 -12.58 33.09
CA SER A 7 40.89 -12.48 31.64
C SER A 7 39.45 -12.37 31.11
N LEU A 8 39.27 -11.50 30.11
CA LEU A 8 38.09 -11.40 29.25
C LEU A 8 37.85 -12.70 28.45
N ARG A 9 36.70 -13.35 28.66
CA ARG A 9 36.12 -14.29 27.69
C ARG A 9 35.35 -13.50 26.65
N LYS A 10 35.78 -13.58 25.38
CA LYS A 10 34.95 -13.22 24.21
C LYS A 10 33.91 -14.32 24.02
N THR A 11 32.63 -14.00 24.20
CA THR A 11 31.51 -14.81 23.70
C THR A 11 31.08 -14.25 22.36
N VAL A 12 31.20 -15.09 21.34
CA VAL A 12 30.82 -14.85 19.95
C VAL A 12 29.29 -14.94 19.84
N SER A 13 28.67 -13.96 19.17
CA SER A 13 27.24 -13.92 18.84
C SER A 13 27.00 -14.60 17.49
N ASN A 14 25.91 -15.37 17.38
CA ASN A 14 25.50 -16.18 16.21
C ASN A 14 24.99 -15.33 15.03
N ALA A 15 25.81 -14.46 14.46
CA ALA A 15 25.45 -13.65 13.28
C ALA A 15 26.25 -13.98 12.00
N ASP A 16 27.15 -14.97 12.02
CA ASP A 16 28.05 -15.29 10.89
C ASP A 16 27.75 -16.65 10.23
N LEU A 17 26.49 -16.92 9.93
CA LEU A 17 26.09 -18.04 9.07
C LEU A 17 25.10 -17.47 8.06
N TYR A 18 25.58 -16.81 7.00
CA TYR A 18 24.99 -16.68 5.65
C TYR A 18 25.69 -15.54 4.88
N SER A 19 26.99 -15.66 4.65
CA SER A 19 27.70 -14.82 3.68
C SER A 19 28.75 -15.65 2.97
N GLU A 20 28.50 -16.01 1.70
CA GLU A 20 29.57 -16.48 0.83
C GLU A 20 30.47 -15.29 0.44
N PRO A 21 31.81 -15.43 0.50
CA PRO A 21 32.71 -14.36 0.13
C PRO A 21 32.86 -14.23 -1.39
N SER A 22 32.82 -12.99 -1.88
CA SER A 22 33.18 -12.64 -3.27
C SER A 22 34.70 -12.86 -3.52
N PRO A 23 35.11 -13.25 -4.74
CA PRO A 23 36.51 -13.58 -5.01
C PRO A 23 37.42 -12.34 -5.08
N ALA A 24 38.65 -12.50 -4.59
CA ALA A 24 39.68 -11.47 -4.52
C ALA A 24 40.20 -11.00 -5.91
N PRO A 25 40.64 -9.74 -6.06
CA PRO A 25 41.16 -9.24 -7.32
C PRO A 25 42.58 -9.75 -7.61
N ARG A 26 42.80 -10.21 -8.85
CA ARG A 26 44.11 -10.62 -9.37
C ARG A 26 45.02 -9.40 -9.56
N GLN A 27 46.22 -9.46 -8.97
CA GLN A 27 47.34 -8.58 -9.30
C GLN A 27 47.89 -8.93 -10.69
N GLY A 28 48.04 -7.93 -11.56
CA GLY A 28 48.70 -8.03 -12.86
C GLY A 28 49.79 -6.98 -12.97
N SER A 29 51.00 -7.42 -13.31
CA SER A 29 52.26 -6.67 -13.33
C SER A 29 52.39 -5.65 -14.46
N LEU A 30 53.21 -4.63 -14.17
CA LEU A 30 53.71 -3.59 -15.08
C LEU A 30 54.47 -4.12 -16.30
N SER A 31 54.26 -3.48 -17.46
CA SER A 31 55.30 -3.28 -18.48
C SER A 31 55.07 -1.96 -19.24
N ARG A 32 56.15 -1.19 -19.38
CA ARG A 32 56.27 0.10 -20.11
C ARG A 32 56.54 -0.15 -21.60
N ALA A 33 56.07 0.74 -22.49
CA ALA A 33 56.91 1.52 -23.43
C ALA A 33 56.13 2.37 -24.48
N PHE A 34 56.45 3.68 -24.50
CA PHE A 34 56.64 4.67 -25.61
C PHE A 34 55.62 4.82 -26.78
N THR A 35 54.90 5.97 -26.90
CA THR A 35 55.10 7.20 -27.76
C THR A 35 54.70 6.98 -29.25
N THR A 36 53.94 7.80 -30.01
CA THR A 36 53.94 9.26 -30.31
C THR A 36 52.67 9.68 -31.11
N THR A 37 52.21 10.94 -30.90
CA THR A 37 51.66 11.95 -31.86
C THR A 37 50.39 11.71 -32.71
N ALA A 38 49.43 12.67 -32.58
CA ALA A 38 48.32 13.02 -33.50
C ALA A 38 48.84 13.85 -34.72
N PRO A 39 48.04 14.48 -35.61
CA PRO A 39 46.58 14.47 -35.86
C PRO A 39 46.15 14.37 -37.37
N HIS A 40 44.87 14.11 -37.68
CA HIS A 40 44.04 14.84 -38.69
C HIS A 40 42.74 14.10 -39.11
N ARG A 41 41.62 14.84 -39.06
CA ARG A 41 40.38 14.68 -39.88
C ARG A 41 40.63 15.28 -41.30
N PRO A 42 39.79 15.11 -42.36
CA PRO A 42 38.34 14.80 -42.37
C PRO A 42 37.80 13.94 -43.57
N ARG A 43 36.45 13.83 -43.64
CA ARG A 43 35.54 13.66 -44.82
C ARG A 43 35.03 12.26 -45.25
N ASN A 44 33.72 12.10 -45.07
CA ASN A 44 32.76 11.35 -45.92
C ASN A 44 32.69 11.99 -47.34
N PRO A 45 32.29 11.30 -48.43
CA PRO A 45 30.89 10.84 -48.59
C PRO A 45 30.62 9.60 -49.50
N PHE A 46 29.41 9.04 -49.33
CA PHE A 46 28.50 8.37 -50.30
C PHE A 46 28.97 7.25 -51.26
N VAL A 47 28.10 6.23 -51.35
CA VAL A 47 27.61 5.42 -52.50
C VAL A 47 27.42 3.97 -52.01
N GLN A 48 26.18 3.51 -51.74
CA GLN A 48 25.29 2.77 -52.67
C GLN A 48 26.02 1.58 -53.34
N ALA A 49 25.52 0.37 -53.42
CA ALA A 49 24.16 -0.14 -53.41
C ALA A 49 24.21 -1.67 -53.28
N GLN A 50 23.05 -2.26 -52.97
CA GLN A 50 22.53 -3.51 -53.58
C GLN A 50 23.29 -4.82 -53.26
N THR A 51 22.65 -5.96 -53.04
CA THR A 51 21.29 -6.41 -53.33
C THR A 51 21.10 -7.76 -52.62
N GLN A 52 19.85 -8.05 -52.25
CA GLN A 52 19.19 -9.36 -52.36
C GLN A 52 19.79 -10.55 -51.57
N SER A 53 19.02 -11.46 -51.01
CA SER A 53 17.57 -11.68 -50.87
C SER A 53 17.45 -12.96 -50.02
N ALA A 54 16.26 -13.15 -49.43
CA ALA A 54 15.56 -14.43 -49.23
C ALA A 54 16.31 -15.70 -48.75
N GLN A 55 15.79 -16.59 -47.91
CA GLN A 55 14.59 -16.77 -47.09
C GLN A 55 14.75 -18.21 -46.53
N ARG A 56 14.27 -18.44 -45.31
CA ARG A 56 13.58 -19.67 -44.84
C ARG A 56 14.33 -21.03 -44.66
N LEU A 57 14.20 -21.51 -43.41
CA LEU A 57 13.70 -22.85 -42.97
C LEU A 57 14.59 -24.07 -43.28
N ALA A 58 14.76 -25.12 -42.46
CA ALA A 58 14.25 -25.55 -41.15
C ALA A 58 14.91 -26.93 -40.82
N ARG A 59 14.83 -27.38 -39.54
CA ARG A 59 14.80 -28.80 -39.06
C ARG A 59 16.09 -29.64 -39.26
N LEU A 60 16.48 -30.67 -38.49
CA LEU A 60 15.98 -31.53 -37.40
C LEU A 60 17.19 -32.37 -36.89
N HIS A 61 17.34 -32.65 -35.59
CA HIS A 61 17.57 -34.00 -34.99
C HIS A 61 17.91 -33.98 -33.47
N ALA A 62 17.36 -34.98 -32.77
CA ALA A 62 17.22 -35.29 -31.33
C ALA A 62 18.50 -35.88 -30.67
N ASP A 63 18.88 -35.55 -29.41
CA ASP A 63 18.58 -36.18 -28.07
C ASP A 63 19.63 -37.30 -27.69
N PRO A 64 19.94 -37.75 -26.44
CA PRO A 64 19.29 -37.45 -25.14
C PRO A 64 20.12 -37.46 -23.80
N ARG A 65 19.44 -37.06 -22.70
CA ARG A 65 19.59 -37.38 -21.25
C ARG A 65 20.68 -36.71 -20.40
N GLU A 66 20.25 -35.94 -19.38
CA GLU A 66 20.71 -36.06 -17.98
C GLU A 66 19.74 -35.29 -17.05
N LEU A 67 19.22 -35.95 -15.99
CA LEU A 67 18.39 -35.36 -14.94
C LEU A 67 19.28 -34.95 -13.75
N PRO A 68 19.03 -33.81 -13.07
CA PRO A 68 19.86 -33.38 -11.94
C PRO A 68 19.49 -34.12 -10.64
N ILE A 69 20.53 -34.40 -9.84
CA ILE A 69 20.49 -35.09 -8.54
C ILE A 69 20.65 -34.04 -7.43
N ASP A 70 20.04 -34.23 -6.25
CA ASP A 70 20.21 -33.32 -5.11
C ASP A 70 21.57 -33.51 -4.38
N ARG A 71 21.89 -32.59 -3.46
CA ARG A 71 23.18 -32.55 -2.72
C ARG A 71 23.43 -33.73 -1.77
N PHE A 72 22.54 -34.72 -1.71
CA PHE A 72 22.73 -35.95 -0.94
C PHE A 72 22.57 -37.22 -1.78
N GLY A 73 22.53 -37.12 -3.11
CA GLY A 73 22.65 -38.25 -4.02
C GLY A 73 21.41 -39.16 -4.10
N ARG A 74 20.20 -38.65 -3.86
CA ARG A 74 18.96 -39.43 -3.99
C ARG A 74 18.06 -38.92 -5.12
N LEU A 75 17.35 -39.86 -5.77
CA LEU A 75 16.34 -39.59 -6.78
C LEU A 75 15.04 -39.10 -6.11
N VAL A 76 14.48 -37.99 -6.60
CA VAL A 76 13.21 -37.41 -6.10
C VAL A 76 12.05 -37.91 -6.97
N PRO A 77 11.01 -38.57 -6.42
CA PRO A 77 9.81 -38.95 -7.18
C PRO A 77 8.83 -37.78 -7.32
N GLU A 78 8.31 -37.56 -8.52
CA GLU A 78 7.19 -36.65 -8.78
C GLU A 78 5.87 -37.23 -8.25
N ASN A 79 5.23 -36.53 -7.31
CA ASN A 79 3.86 -36.81 -6.88
C ASN A 79 2.86 -36.23 -7.89
N HIS A 80 2.29 -37.08 -8.74
CA HIS A 80 1.12 -36.75 -9.57
C HIS A 80 -0.16 -36.81 -8.74
N ARG A 81 -0.92 -35.71 -8.73
CA ARG A 81 -2.32 -35.63 -8.30
C ARG A 81 -3.21 -36.19 -9.42
N HIS A 82 -4.20 -36.98 -9.04
CA HIS A 82 -5.22 -37.54 -9.92
C HIS A 82 -6.09 -36.45 -10.55
N SER A 83 -6.13 -36.42 -11.88
CA SER A 83 -7.17 -35.75 -12.69
C SER A 83 -7.70 -36.77 -13.70
N ILE A 84 -8.97 -37.15 -13.59
CA ILE A 84 -9.65 -38.01 -14.55
C ILE A 84 -10.33 -37.11 -15.58
N ALA A 85 -9.82 -37.12 -16.81
CA ALA A 85 -10.54 -36.72 -18.01
C ALA A 85 -10.04 -37.56 -19.18
N ALA A 86 -10.92 -38.39 -19.75
CA ALA A 86 -10.63 -39.26 -20.87
C ALA A 86 -10.68 -38.49 -22.21
N PRO A 87 -9.87 -38.86 -23.23
CA PRO A 87 -9.90 -38.19 -24.53
C PRO A 87 -10.98 -38.79 -25.45
N TYR A 88 -11.71 -37.91 -26.14
CA TYR A 88 -12.63 -38.28 -27.22
C TYR A 88 -11.85 -38.61 -28.49
N SER A 89 -12.14 -39.77 -29.08
CA SER A 89 -11.68 -40.20 -30.40
C SER A 89 -12.55 -39.59 -31.50
N SER A 90 -11.90 -38.98 -32.49
CA SER A 90 -12.44 -38.58 -33.78
C SER A 90 -12.89 -39.79 -34.61
N ASN A 91 -14.11 -39.78 -35.12
CA ASN A 91 -14.48 -40.54 -36.33
C ASN A 91 -15.50 -39.76 -37.15
N LEU A 92 -15.06 -39.42 -38.36
CA LEU A 92 -15.85 -38.96 -39.50
C LEU A 92 -16.84 -40.02 -39.93
N ILE A 93 -18.09 -39.63 -40.21
CA ILE A 93 -18.93 -40.32 -41.20
C ILE A 93 -19.68 -39.24 -41.99
N ASP A 94 -19.42 -39.24 -43.29
CA ASP A 94 -20.08 -38.51 -44.37
C ASP A 94 -21.25 -39.37 -44.88
N LEU A 95 -22.45 -38.80 -45.02
CA LEU A 95 -23.62 -39.49 -45.58
C LEU A 95 -24.36 -38.54 -46.52
N ASN A 96 -23.95 -38.57 -47.78
CA ASN A 96 -24.85 -38.32 -48.91
C ASN A 96 -25.33 -39.68 -49.42
N GLU A 97 -26.62 -39.98 -49.28
CA GLU A 97 -27.31 -40.88 -50.18
C GLU A 97 -28.83 -40.60 -50.17
N GLU A 98 -29.38 -40.63 -51.38
CA GLU A 98 -30.72 -40.25 -51.80
C GLU A 98 -31.83 -41.06 -51.12
N PHE A 99 -32.92 -40.40 -50.74
CA PHE A 99 -34.21 -41.07 -50.53
C PHE A 99 -35.34 -40.27 -51.15
N ASP A 100 -36.01 -40.92 -52.09
CA ASP A 100 -37.16 -40.48 -52.85
C ASP A 100 -38.36 -40.09 -51.98
N GLY A 101 -39.17 -39.18 -52.53
CA GLY A 101 -40.20 -38.41 -51.85
C GLY A 101 -41.30 -39.22 -51.16
N VAL A 102 -41.66 -38.73 -49.96
CA VAL A 102 -42.92 -39.02 -49.27
C VAL A 102 -43.56 -37.70 -48.83
N LYS A 103 -44.87 -37.59 -49.06
CA LYS A 103 -45.72 -36.40 -48.97
C LYS A 103 -45.67 -35.71 -47.60
N GLN A 104 -45.56 -34.38 -47.59
CA GLN A 104 -45.73 -33.53 -46.41
C GLN A 104 -47.21 -33.49 -45.97
N GLU A 105 -47.52 -34.05 -44.81
CA GLU A 105 -48.70 -33.67 -44.03
C GLU A 105 -48.35 -32.45 -43.17
N GLN A 106 -49.19 -31.41 -43.22
CA GLN A 106 -49.05 -30.20 -42.40
C GLN A 106 -49.24 -30.52 -40.92
N GLN A 107 -48.16 -30.49 -40.14
CA GLN A 107 -48.23 -30.48 -38.67
C GLN A 107 -48.57 -29.07 -38.17
N SER A 108 -49.56 -28.99 -37.29
CA SER A 108 -49.94 -27.74 -36.59
C SER A 108 -48.86 -27.32 -35.59
N PRO A 109 -48.63 -26.01 -35.37
CA PRO A 109 -47.59 -25.55 -34.46
C PRO A 109 -47.87 -25.96 -33.00
N PRO A 110 -46.82 -26.18 -32.18
CA PRO A 110 -46.99 -26.52 -30.77
C PRO A 110 -47.62 -25.37 -29.97
N PRO A 111 -48.34 -25.66 -28.88
CA PRO A 111 -49.03 -24.64 -28.08
C PRO A 111 -48.04 -23.70 -27.39
N VAL A 112 -48.39 -22.42 -27.35
CA VAL A 112 -47.64 -21.34 -26.70
C VAL A 112 -47.55 -21.58 -25.19
N PRO A 113 -46.36 -21.45 -24.56
CA PRO A 113 -46.22 -21.57 -23.11
C PRO A 113 -47.07 -20.51 -22.38
N PRO A 114 -47.67 -20.84 -21.21
CA PRO A 114 -48.42 -19.86 -20.44
C PRO A 114 -47.53 -18.69 -20.01
N LYS A 115 -48.04 -17.46 -20.12
CA LYS A 115 -47.37 -16.25 -19.61
C LYS A 115 -47.07 -16.42 -18.13
N ILE A 116 -45.80 -16.26 -17.76
CA ILE A 116 -45.37 -16.10 -16.37
C ILE A 116 -46.10 -14.87 -15.81
N PRO A 117 -46.77 -14.96 -14.65
CA PRO A 117 -47.39 -13.79 -14.03
C PRO A 117 -46.33 -12.72 -13.77
N GLU A 118 -46.56 -11.50 -14.29
CA GLU A 118 -45.73 -10.34 -13.98
C GLU A 118 -45.82 -10.09 -12.47
N ILE A 119 -44.68 -10.23 -11.78
CA ILE A 119 -44.54 -9.79 -10.40
C ILE A 119 -44.69 -8.26 -10.42
N PRO A 120 -45.60 -7.66 -9.63
CA PRO A 120 -45.75 -6.22 -9.59
C PRO A 120 -44.41 -5.56 -9.28
N ALA A 121 -44.01 -4.59 -10.11
CA ALA A 121 -42.84 -3.78 -9.83
C ALA A 121 -42.99 -3.17 -8.43
N TYR A 122 -41.99 -3.40 -7.57
CA TYR A 122 -41.92 -2.75 -6.27
C TYR A 122 -41.69 -1.25 -6.50
N GLU A 123 -42.76 -0.47 -6.57
CA GLU A 123 -42.69 0.99 -6.58
C GLU A 123 -42.16 1.46 -5.23
N ARG A 124 -40.87 1.81 -5.19
CA ARG A 124 -40.28 2.51 -4.04
C ARG A 124 -40.99 3.87 -3.90
N PRO A 125 -41.55 4.21 -2.74
CA PRO A 125 -42.04 5.56 -2.48
C PRO A 125 -40.89 6.55 -2.71
N GLN A 126 -41.01 7.39 -3.75
CA GLN A 126 -40.06 8.48 -3.98
C GLN A 126 -40.32 9.57 -2.95
N GLN A 127 -39.72 9.43 -1.77
CA GLN A 127 -39.43 10.62 -0.97
C GLN A 127 -38.50 11.49 -1.82
N VAL A 128 -38.94 12.72 -2.14
CA VAL A 128 -38.09 13.74 -2.76
C VAL A 128 -37.02 14.11 -1.74
N ARG A 129 -35.92 13.36 -1.74
CA ARG A 129 -34.72 13.67 -0.96
C ARG A 129 -33.91 14.66 -1.77
N GLU A 130 -33.42 15.71 -1.12
CA GLU A 130 -32.42 16.58 -1.72
C GLU A 130 -31.21 15.73 -2.11
N LYS A 131 -30.83 15.79 -3.39
CA LYS A 131 -29.77 14.94 -3.93
C LYS A 131 -28.42 15.38 -3.35
N GLU A 132 -27.64 14.44 -2.84
CA GLU A 132 -26.32 14.77 -2.30
C GLU A 132 -25.35 15.19 -3.41
N SER A 133 -24.66 16.31 -3.19
CA SER A 133 -23.65 16.87 -4.09
C SER A 133 -22.24 16.40 -3.66
N PRO A 134 -21.31 16.12 -4.60
CA PRO A 134 -19.97 15.64 -4.26
C PRO A 134 -19.16 16.60 -3.37
N GLU A 135 -19.43 17.90 -3.44
CA GLU A 135 -18.80 18.95 -2.65
C GLU A 135 -18.95 18.75 -1.14
N LYS A 136 -20.00 18.00 -0.71
CA LYS A 136 -20.19 17.58 0.68
C LYS A 136 -18.99 16.80 1.22
N TYR A 137 -18.26 16.07 0.36
CA TYR A 137 -17.15 15.20 0.75
C TYR A 137 -15.80 15.66 0.18
N THR A 138 -15.76 16.24 -1.02
CA THR A 138 -14.47 16.55 -1.68
C THR A 138 -13.65 17.58 -0.92
N LYS A 139 -14.24 18.69 -0.47
CA LYS A 139 -13.52 19.72 0.29
C LYS A 139 -13.03 19.20 1.66
N PRO A 140 -13.88 18.57 2.49
CA PRO A 140 -13.42 17.93 3.73
C PRO A 140 -12.29 16.91 3.51
N PHE A 141 -12.36 16.12 2.44
CA PHE A 141 -11.30 15.16 2.11
C PHE A 141 -9.98 15.86 1.73
N THR A 142 -10.02 16.89 0.88
CA THR A 142 -8.80 17.65 0.54
C THR A 142 -8.18 18.36 1.75
N ASP A 143 -9.01 18.84 2.68
CA ASP A 143 -8.52 19.42 3.94
C ASP A 143 -7.87 18.35 4.81
N PHE A 144 -8.49 17.17 4.95
CA PHE A 144 -7.95 16.02 5.67
C PHE A 144 -6.58 15.61 5.11
N MET A 145 -6.45 15.48 3.79
CA MET A 145 -5.20 15.08 3.12
C MET A 145 -4.06 16.08 3.34
N THR A 146 -4.38 17.38 3.35
CA THR A 146 -3.41 18.46 3.56
C THR A 146 -3.00 18.55 5.04
N ALA A 147 -3.96 18.41 5.95
CA ALA A 147 -3.71 18.50 7.38
C ALA A 147 -2.95 17.29 7.92
N ASN A 148 -3.23 16.08 7.40
CA ASN A 148 -2.81 14.81 7.99
C ASN A 148 -1.90 13.99 7.05
N PRO A 149 -0.66 14.44 6.80
CA PRO A 149 0.17 13.85 5.75
C PRO A 149 0.68 12.44 6.10
N THR A 150 0.98 12.16 7.37
CA THR A 150 1.56 10.89 7.82
C THR A 150 0.50 9.93 8.36
N VAL A 151 0.84 8.64 8.45
CA VAL A 151 -0.05 7.61 9.02
C VAL A 151 -0.52 7.98 10.44
N PHE A 152 0.39 8.49 11.28
CA PHE A 152 0.09 8.89 12.65
C PHE A 152 -0.90 10.07 12.74
N HIS A 153 -0.75 11.07 11.88
CA HIS A 153 -1.68 12.22 11.86
C HIS A 153 -3.05 11.80 11.33
N ALA A 154 -3.08 10.92 10.32
CA ALA A 154 -4.33 10.45 9.75
C ALA A 154 -5.16 9.65 10.77
N VAL A 155 -4.51 8.75 11.52
CA VAL A 155 -5.16 7.98 12.61
C VAL A 155 -5.61 8.88 13.76
N ASP A 156 -4.79 9.85 14.17
CA ASP A 156 -5.16 10.79 15.22
C ASP A 156 -6.36 11.67 14.83
N ALA A 157 -6.40 12.14 13.57
CA ALA A 157 -7.54 12.89 13.04
C ALA A 157 -8.82 12.04 13.00
N VAL A 158 -8.73 10.79 12.55
CA VAL A 158 -9.86 9.84 12.57
C VAL A 158 -10.34 9.59 14.01
N ALA A 159 -9.43 9.38 14.96
CA ALA A 159 -9.78 9.18 16.36
C ALA A 159 -10.53 10.41 16.94
N LYS A 160 -10.05 11.62 16.64
CA LYS A 160 -10.71 12.87 17.05
C LYS A 160 -12.11 13.00 16.44
N ASP A 161 -12.31 12.63 15.18
CA ASP A 161 -13.62 12.70 14.54
C ASP A 161 -14.59 11.65 15.10
N LEU A 162 -14.10 10.45 15.43
CA LEU A 162 -14.85 9.41 16.12
C LEU A 162 -15.29 9.89 17.53
N GLU A 163 -14.38 10.49 18.30
CA GLU A 163 -14.68 11.03 19.63
C GLU A 163 -15.74 12.13 19.58
N LYS A 164 -15.64 13.07 18.62
CA LYS A 164 -16.67 14.09 18.37
C LYS A 164 -18.03 13.47 18.07
N ALA A 165 -18.06 12.31 17.41
CA ALA A 165 -19.27 11.55 17.10
C ALA A 165 -19.74 10.62 18.23
N GLY A 166 -19.13 10.70 19.41
CA GLY A 166 -19.52 9.96 20.62
C GLY A 166 -18.94 8.54 20.71
N TYR A 167 -17.95 8.19 19.89
CA TYR A 167 -17.24 6.92 20.06
C TYR A 167 -16.31 6.98 21.27
N LYS A 168 -16.33 5.93 22.09
CA LYS A 168 -15.46 5.79 23.25
C LYS A 168 -14.18 5.03 22.89
N LYS A 169 -13.02 5.61 23.19
CA LYS A 169 -11.73 4.90 23.11
C LYS A 169 -11.70 3.74 24.10
N LEU A 170 -11.31 2.56 23.62
CA LEU A 170 -11.00 1.40 24.46
C LEU A 170 -9.50 1.09 24.39
N SER A 171 -8.96 0.61 25.51
CA SER A 171 -7.59 0.10 25.61
C SER A 171 -7.62 -1.42 25.48
N GLU A 172 -6.73 -1.98 24.66
CA GLU A 172 -6.57 -3.44 24.55
C GLU A 172 -6.14 -4.10 25.85
N ARG A 173 -5.58 -3.31 26.78
CA ARG A 173 -5.05 -3.77 28.07
C ARG A 173 -6.12 -3.88 29.16
N ASP A 174 -7.28 -3.28 28.94
CA ASP A 174 -8.32 -3.16 29.96
C ASP A 174 -9.45 -4.16 29.68
N HIS A 175 -10.24 -4.47 30.70
CA HIS A 175 -11.53 -5.15 30.51
C HIS A 175 -12.52 -4.21 29.80
N TRP A 176 -13.40 -4.73 28.94
CA TRP A 176 -14.35 -3.92 28.18
C TRP A 176 -15.78 -4.11 28.68
N GLU A 177 -16.46 -3.00 28.94
CA GLU A 177 -17.88 -2.96 29.23
C GLU A 177 -18.63 -2.47 28.00
N LEU A 178 -18.96 -3.41 27.12
CA LEU A 178 -19.67 -3.14 25.87
C LEU A 178 -21.19 -3.11 26.11
N LYS A 179 -21.90 -2.31 25.33
CA LYS A 179 -23.36 -2.19 25.40
C LYS A 179 -23.95 -2.20 24.00
N GLN A 180 -25.16 -2.77 23.87
CA GLN A 180 -26.01 -2.55 22.69
C GLN A 180 -26.17 -1.05 22.44
N GLY A 181 -26.15 -0.64 21.17
CA GLY A 181 -26.14 0.77 20.75
C GLY A 181 -24.80 1.50 21.02
N GLY A 182 -23.83 0.85 21.65
CA GLY A 182 -22.55 1.44 22.02
C GLY A 182 -21.63 1.69 20.82
N LYS A 183 -20.84 2.77 20.89
CA LYS A 183 -19.87 3.18 19.87
C LYS A 183 -18.47 3.21 20.46
N TYR A 184 -17.52 2.52 19.84
CA TYR A 184 -16.20 2.31 20.40
C TYR A 184 -15.11 2.31 19.33
N TYR A 185 -13.89 2.63 19.72
CA TYR A 185 -12.74 2.43 18.85
C TYR A 185 -11.50 2.01 19.62
N VAL A 186 -10.61 1.29 18.95
CA VAL A 186 -9.34 0.79 19.49
C VAL A 186 -8.23 1.21 18.54
N GLY A 187 -7.20 1.87 19.06
CA GLY A 187 -5.99 2.18 18.30
C GLY A 187 -4.87 1.22 18.67
N ARG A 188 -4.07 0.81 17.69
CA ARG A 188 -2.86 0.01 17.89
C ARG A 188 -1.66 0.68 17.25
N ASN A 189 -0.55 0.74 17.98
CA ASN A 189 0.66 1.47 17.59
C ASN A 189 0.46 2.98 17.33
N GLY A 190 -0.75 3.54 17.39
CA GLY A 190 -1.02 4.90 16.92
C GLY A 190 -0.98 5.05 15.39
N SER A 191 -0.86 3.95 14.64
CA SER A 191 -0.86 3.92 13.18
C SER A 191 -1.95 3.02 12.58
N SER A 192 -2.62 2.20 13.38
CA SER A 192 -3.83 1.46 12.99
C SER A 192 -4.99 1.73 13.94
N LEU A 193 -6.21 1.61 13.43
CA LEU A 193 -7.42 1.90 14.19
C LEU A 193 -8.58 1.00 13.75
N ILE A 194 -9.30 0.43 14.71
CA ILE A 194 -10.57 -0.26 14.46
C ILE A 194 -11.68 0.49 15.20
N ALA A 195 -12.66 0.99 14.46
CA ALA A 195 -13.85 1.63 15.00
C ALA A 195 -15.07 0.74 14.78
N PHE A 196 -15.95 0.64 15.77
CA PHE A 196 -17.15 -0.17 15.65
C PHE A 196 -18.32 0.40 16.44
N SER A 197 -19.53 0.14 15.94
CA SER A 197 -20.77 0.35 16.68
C SER A 197 -21.53 -0.96 16.80
N ILE A 198 -22.14 -1.16 17.96
CA ILE A 198 -22.87 -2.37 18.32
C ILE A 198 -24.34 -2.10 18.06
N GLY A 199 -24.98 -2.95 17.25
CA GLY A 199 -26.40 -2.85 17.01
C GLY A 199 -27.24 -2.92 18.28
N ASP A 200 -28.37 -2.21 18.30
CA ASP A 200 -29.28 -2.17 19.45
C ASP A 200 -29.86 -3.55 19.78
N ASP A 201 -29.99 -4.41 18.76
CA ASP A 201 -30.52 -5.77 18.85
C ASP A 201 -29.40 -6.83 18.71
N TYR A 202 -28.15 -6.46 18.99
CA TYR A 202 -27.01 -7.38 18.89
C TYR A 202 -27.06 -8.47 19.96
N GLU A 203 -26.83 -9.71 19.54
CA GLU A 203 -26.61 -10.88 20.39
C GLU A 203 -25.32 -11.59 19.95
N ALA A 204 -24.65 -12.26 20.90
CA ALA A 204 -23.45 -13.04 20.59
C ALA A 204 -23.74 -14.09 19.50
N GLY A 205 -22.93 -14.11 18.44
CA GLY A 205 -23.14 -14.97 17.26
C GLY A 205 -23.78 -14.25 16.06
N ASN A 206 -24.31 -13.04 16.24
CA ASN A 206 -24.72 -12.19 15.12
C ASN A 206 -23.50 -11.68 14.35
N GLY A 207 -23.70 -11.34 13.08
CA GLY A 207 -22.64 -10.95 12.16
C GLY A 207 -22.14 -9.51 12.27
N ALA A 208 -21.07 -9.24 11.55
CA ALA A 208 -20.49 -7.91 11.37
C ALA A 208 -20.54 -7.47 9.89
N ALA A 209 -20.89 -6.21 9.66
CA ALA A 209 -20.65 -5.51 8.41
C ALA A 209 -19.34 -4.74 8.53
N ILE A 210 -18.30 -5.20 7.82
CA ILE A 210 -16.93 -4.73 7.95
C ILE A 210 -16.51 -4.00 6.67
N VAL A 211 -15.93 -2.81 6.82
CA VAL A 211 -15.10 -2.20 5.78
C VAL A 211 -13.68 -2.15 6.29
N ALA A 212 -12.74 -2.76 5.58
CA ALA A 212 -11.34 -2.80 5.97
C ALA A 212 -10.48 -2.24 4.84
N GLY A 213 -9.46 -1.47 5.17
CA GLY A 213 -8.49 -0.93 4.23
C GLY A 213 -7.21 -0.55 4.96
N HIS A 214 -6.32 0.18 4.29
CA HIS A 214 -5.08 0.65 4.89
C HIS A 214 -4.96 2.18 4.86
N ILE A 215 -4.18 2.72 5.79
CA ILE A 215 -4.04 4.18 6.00
C ILE A 215 -2.60 4.66 5.91
N ASP A 216 -1.65 3.74 5.79
CA ASP A 216 -0.28 4.05 5.42
C ASP A 216 -0.18 4.43 3.94
N ALA A 217 0.99 4.90 3.54
CA ALA A 217 1.27 5.29 2.15
C ALA A 217 2.77 5.30 1.92
N LEU A 218 3.18 5.17 0.66
CA LEU A 218 4.57 5.39 0.23
C LEU A 218 5.15 6.69 0.79
N THR A 219 6.33 6.59 1.42
CA THR A 219 7.01 7.73 2.02
C THR A 219 8.54 7.50 2.12
N ALA A 220 9.30 8.56 2.43
CA ALA A 220 10.68 8.44 2.87
C ALA A 220 10.73 8.61 4.40
N LYS A 221 11.05 7.52 5.11
CA LYS A 221 11.17 7.52 6.58
C LYS A 221 12.58 7.93 6.99
N LEU A 222 12.72 8.66 8.10
CA LEU A 222 14.04 8.95 8.64
C LEU A 222 14.72 7.67 9.12
N LYS A 223 16.01 7.55 8.87
CA LYS A 223 16.81 6.45 9.41
C LYS A 223 16.93 6.59 10.93
N PRO A 224 17.10 5.47 11.68
CA PRO A 224 17.33 5.52 13.12
C PRO A 224 18.50 6.42 13.53
N ILE A 225 19.55 6.49 12.70
CA ILE A 225 20.60 7.49 12.76
C ILE A 225 20.50 8.29 11.46
N SER A 226 19.85 9.44 11.51
CA SER A 226 19.61 10.28 10.33
C SER A 226 20.65 11.37 10.13
N ASN A 227 21.57 11.53 11.09
CA ASN A 227 22.67 12.49 10.98
C ASN A 227 23.71 12.01 9.96
N LEU A 228 24.04 12.87 9.00
CA LEU A 228 25.06 12.63 7.99
C LEU A 228 26.15 13.69 8.11
N ARG A 229 27.37 13.34 7.69
CA ARG A 229 28.45 14.34 7.55
C ARG A 229 28.03 15.37 6.52
N THR A 230 28.25 16.65 6.83
CA THR A 230 28.15 17.75 5.86
C THR A 230 28.99 17.44 4.62
N LYS A 231 28.42 17.62 3.44
CA LYS A 231 29.10 17.39 2.16
C LYS A 231 28.96 18.62 1.27
N ALA A 232 30.10 19.17 0.84
CA ALA A 232 30.17 20.27 -0.11
C ALA A 232 29.29 21.47 0.30
N GLY A 233 29.32 21.83 1.58
CA GLY A 233 28.52 22.95 2.09
C GLY A 233 27.06 22.62 2.46
N TYR A 234 26.60 21.37 2.29
CA TYR A 234 25.20 20.99 2.52
C TYR A 234 25.03 20.02 3.69
N VAL A 235 24.00 20.30 4.49
CA VAL A 235 23.46 19.38 5.50
C VAL A 235 22.48 18.45 4.81
N GLN A 236 22.79 17.16 4.82
CA GLN A 236 21.95 16.11 4.26
C GLN A 236 21.21 15.34 5.37
N LEU A 237 20.05 14.79 5.04
CA LEU A 237 19.22 14.02 5.97
C LEU A 237 19.17 12.54 5.55
N GLY A 238 19.58 11.64 6.45
CA GLY A 238 19.51 10.20 6.22
C GLY A 238 18.07 9.68 6.22
N VAL A 239 17.59 9.21 5.07
CA VAL A 239 16.24 8.65 4.88
C VAL A 239 16.29 7.27 4.23
N ALA A 240 15.23 6.49 4.39
CA ALA A 240 15.03 5.21 3.75
C ALA A 240 13.67 5.19 3.02
N PRO A 241 13.59 4.59 1.83
CA PRO A 241 12.32 4.45 1.12
C PRO A 241 11.43 3.44 1.84
N TYR A 242 10.15 3.78 2.02
CA TYR A 242 9.09 2.87 2.43
C TYR A 242 8.27 2.49 1.19
N ALA A 243 8.03 1.19 0.99
CA ALA A 243 7.21 0.65 -0.10
C ALA A 243 7.59 1.13 -1.53
N GLY A 244 8.89 1.20 -1.82
CA GLY A 244 9.35 1.60 -3.15
C GLY A 244 9.33 3.10 -3.44
N ALA A 245 9.07 3.95 -2.43
CA ALA A 245 9.30 5.39 -2.48
C ALA A 245 10.74 5.78 -2.89
N LEU A 246 11.01 7.10 -2.97
CA LEU A 246 12.20 7.64 -3.63
C LEU A 246 12.29 7.14 -5.08
N ASN A 247 11.17 7.23 -5.80
CA ASN A 247 11.10 7.01 -7.24
C ASN A 247 11.18 8.36 -7.98
N SER A 248 10.91 8.37 -9.29
CA SER A 248 11.06 9.58 -10.12
C SER A 248 10.16 10.76 -9.72
N THR A 249 9.07 10.54 -8.97
CA THR A 249 8.15 11.63 -8.59
C THR A 249 8.62 12.44 -7.38
N TRP A 250 9.63 11.95 -6.65
CA TRP A 250 10.19 12.56 -5.44
C TRP A 250 11.24 13.63 -5.72
N TRP A 251 11.77 13.66 -6.94
CA TRP A 251 12.71 14.68 -7.38
C TRP A 251 12.07 16.07 -7.39
N ASP A 252 12.83 17.06 -6.95
CA ASP A 252 12.47 18.47 -7.07
C ASP A 252 11.15 18.87 -6.41
N ARG A 253 10.70 18.08 -5.44
CA ARG A 253 9.57 18.39 -4.56
C ARG A 253 10.01 19.18 -3.34
N ASP A 254 9.12 20.05 -2.89
CA ASP A 254 9.25 20.74 -1.62
C ASP A 254 8.69 19.82 -0.53
N LEU A 255 9.59 19.28 0.31
CA LEU A 255 9.24 18.23 1.27
C LEU A 255 9.16 18.79 2.68
N GLY A 256 8.05 18.53 3.35
CA GLY A 256 7.86 18.73 4.78
C GLY A 256 8.26 17.48 5.55
N ILE A 257 8.22 17.57 6.88
CA ILE A 257 8.46 16.44 7.79
C ILE A 257 7.43 16.41 8.89
N GLY A 258 7.03 15.21 9.28
CA GLY A 258 6.17 15.00 10.43
C GLY A 258 6.11 13.55 10.84
N GLY A 259 5.45 13.27 11.95
CA GLY A 259 5.25 11.93 12.46
C GLY A 259 5.11 11.96 13.97
N ARG A 260 5.67 10.97 14.66
CA ARG A 260 5.61 10.87 16.12
C ARG A 260 6.97 10.98 16.78
N VAL A 261 6.98 11.53 17.99
CA VAL A 261 8.14 11.62 18.88
C VAL A 261 7.78 11.00 20.23
N LEU A 262 8.63 10.11 20.72
CA LEU A 262 8.53 9.50 22.04
C LEU A 262 9.37 10.30 23.03
N VAL A 263 8.73 10.81 24.08
CA VAL A 263 9.35 11.72 25.06
C VAL A 263 9.16 11.16 26.47
N LYS A 264 10.22 11.23 27.28
CA LYS A 264 10.13 10.93 28.72
C LYS A 264 9.58 12.14 29.47
N GLU A 265 8.36 12.03 29.97
CA GLU A 265 7.70 13.06 30.77
C GLU A 265 7.16 12.45 32.08
N ASN A 266 7.46 13.08 33.22
CA ASN A 266 6.98 12.65 34.54
C ASN A 266 7.20 11.15 34.84
N GLY A 267 8.36 10.62 34.43
CA GLY A 267 8.73 9.22 34.62
C GLY A 267 8.06 8.21 33.68
N LYS A 268 7.26 8.68 32.71
CA LYS A 268 6.60 7.84 31.69
C LYS A 268 7.08 8.22 30.29
N ILE A 269 6.89 7.32 29.33
CA ILE A 269 7.08 7.64 27.90
C ILE A 269 5.72 8.01 27.33
N VAL A 270 5.64 9.19 26.73
CA VAL A 270 4.46 9.69 26.03
C VAL A 270 4.77 9.89 24.54
N THR A 271 3.75 9.77 23.70
CA THR A 271 3.85 10.03 22.27
C THR A 271 3.31 11.42 21.96
N LYS A 272 4.07 12.22 21.21
CA LYS A 272 3.62 13.51 20.66
C LYS A 272 3.68 13.46 19.14
N LEU A 273 2.73 14.09 18.46
CA LEU A 273 2.78 14.28 17.02
C LEU A 273 3.42 15.62 16.69
N VAL A 274 4.29 15.63 15.68
CA VAL A 274 4.94 16.83 15.17
C VAL A 274 4.73 16.89 13.66
N LYS A 275 4.44 18.08 13.16
CA LYS A 275 4.41 18.39 11.73
C LYS A 275 4.96 19.80 11.57
N LEU A 276 6.09 19.93 10.88
CA LEU A 276 6.60 21.26 10.55
C LEU A 276 5.77 21.85 9.42
N ASP A 277 5.42 23.13 9.54
CA ASP A 277 4.47 23.83 8.65
C ASP A 277 5.13 24.51 7.44
N TRP A 278 6.43 24.28 7.22
CA TRP A 278 7.19 24.75 6.05
C TRP A 278 7.98 23.61 5.37
N PRO A 279 8.35 23.74 4.08
CA PRO A 279 9.21 22.78 3.42
C PRO A 279 10.63 22.83 3.99
N ILE A 280 11.09 21.70 4.51
CA ILE A 280 12.40 21.57 5.18
C ILE A 280 13.44 20.83 4.35
N ALA A 281 13.00 20.10 3.33
CA ALA A 281 13.83 19.16 2.60
C ALA A 281 13.57 19.25 1.10
N ARG A 282 14.61 19.01 0.30
CA ARG A 282 14.50 18.86 -1.15
C ARG A 282 15.47 17.79 -1.64
N ILE A 283 15.06 17.03 -2.65
CA ILE A 283 15.93 16.10 -3.37
C ILE A 283 16.15 16.69 -4.77
N PRO A 284 17.25 17.44 -4.99
CA PRO A 284 17.46 18.15 -6.26
C PRO A 284 17.92 17.20 -7.36
N THR A 285 17.41 17.38 -8.58
CA THR A 285 18.00 16.70 -9.75
C THR A 285 19.37 17.25 -10.09
N LEU A 286 20.24 16.40 -10.67
CA LEU A 286 21.43 16.90 -11.34
C LEU A 286 21.02 17.52 -12.67
N ALA A 287 21.52 18.73 -12.95
CA ALA A 287 21.15 19.44 -14.17
C ALA A 287 21.49 18.61 -15.43
N PRO A 288 20.62 18.60 -16.45
CA PRO A 288 20.80 17.75 -17.64
C PRO A 288 22.08 18.06 -18.43
N HIS A 289 22.64 19.27 -18.28
CA HIS A 289 23.91 19.69 -18.87
C HIS A 289 25.11 18.85 -18.44
N PHE A 290 25.01 18.11 -17.33
CA PHE A 290 26.04 17.16 -16.88
C PHE A 290 26.03 15.83 -17.66
N GLY A 291 25.16 15.69 -18.67
CA GLY A 291 25.15 14.56 -19.59
C GLY A 291 24.86 13.24 -18.88
N ALA A 292 25.69 12.22 -19.12
CA ALA A 292 25.47 10.87 -18.62
C ALA A 292 25.30 10.78 -17.09
N ALA A 293 25.92 11.68 -16.32
CA ALA A 293 25.78 11.70 -14.86
C ALA A 293 24.37 12.12 -14.40
N ALA A 294 23.64 12.87 -15.24
CA ALA A 294 22.27 13.31 -14.97
C ALA A 294 21.20 12.30 -15.46
N VAL A 295 21.63 11.12 -15.92
CA VAL A 295 20.74 10.04 -16.38
C VAL A 295 20.81 8.88 -15.38
N GLY A 296 19.65 8.45 -14.88
CA GLY A 296 19.54 7.33 -13.95
C GLY A 296 19.87 5.96 -14.58
N PRO A 297 19.79 4.86 -13.80
CA PRO A 297 19.22 4.78 -12.46
C PRO A 297 20.09 5.46 -11.40
N PHE A 298 19.45 6.23 -10.51
CA PHE A 298 20.13 6.88 -9.40
C PHE A 298 20.14 5.97 -8.17
N ASN A 299 21.25 5.98 -7.46
CA ASN A 299 21.38 5.29 -6.20
C ASN A 299 20.55 6.01 -5.12
N LYS A 300 19.55 5.31 -4.54
CA LYS A 300 18.67 5.87 -3.51
C LYS A 300 19.41 6.29 -2.23
N GLU A 301 20.53 5.63 -1.91
CA GLU A 301 21.34 5.88 -0.71
C GLU A 301 22.27 7.09 -0.85
N THR A 302 22.82 7.32 -2.04
CA THR A 302 23.89 8.32 -2.23
C THR A 302 23.51 9.49 -3.12
N GLN A 303 22.52 9.33 -4.00
CA GLN A 303 22.10 10.36 -4.97
C GLN A 303 20.69 10.89 -4.71
N MET A 304 19.84 10.17 -3.97
CA MET A 304 18.48 10.62 -3.59
C MET A 304 18.39 11.07 -2.13
N VAL A 305 19.45 11.68 -1.62
CA VAL A 305 19.53 12.11 -0.21
C VAL A 305 19.01 13.55 -0.08
N PRO A 306 17.96 13.81 0.71
CA PRO A 306 17.43 15.16 0.90
C PRO A 306 18.46 16.12 1.49
N ILE A 307 18.50 17.34 0.96
CA ILE A 307 19.21 18.48 1.57
C ILE A 307 18.25 19.24 2.48
N VAL A 308 18.71 19.62 3.68
CA VAL A 308 17.90 20.30 4.71
C VAL A 308 18.52 21.58 5.26
N GLY A 309 19.68 21.98 4.72
CA GLY A 309 20.32 23.23 5.10
C GLY A 309 21.72 23.39 4.54
N LEU A 310 22.31 24.54 4.86
CA LEU A 310 23.69 24.88 4.50
C LEU A 310 24.60 24.87 5.72
N ASP A 311 25.83 24.41 5.51
CA ASP A 311 26.92 24.39 6.47
C ASP A 311 28.25 24.35 5.70
N ASN A 312 28.94 25.48 5.60
CA ASN A 312 30.23 25.62 4.89
C ASN A 312 31.44 25.40 5.81
N SER A 313 31.26 24.73 6.95
CA SER A 313 32.38 24.42 7.88
C SER A 313 33.43 23.47 7.27
N ASP A 314 33.13 22.87 6.12
CA ASP A 314 34.07 22.07 5.33
C ASP A 314 34.98 22.90 4.41
N ILE A 315 34.71 24.19 4.20
CA ILE A 315 35.57 25.08 3.41
C ILE A 315 36.89 25.32 4.16
N GLY A 316 38.00 24.89 3.55
CA GLY A 316 39.36 25.02 4.12
C GLY A 316 39.83 23.79 4.92
N SER A 317 38.94 22.84 5.17
CA SER A 317 39.18 21.62 5.96
C SER A 317 39.66 20.43 5.12
N ALA A 318 40.17 20.68 3.91
CA ALA A 318 40.33 19.70 2.83
C ALA A 318 41.28 18.51 3.13
N ASN A 319 42.04 18.54 4.23
CA ASN A 319 43.03 17.51 4.57
C ASN A 319 42.90 16.93 5.99
N GLU A 320 41.86 17.27 6.75
CA GLU A 320 41.61 16.59 8.02
C GLU A 320 40.56 15.50 7.82
N GLU A 321 41.01 14.24 7.72
CA GLU A 321 40.23 13.06 8.09
C GLU A 321 39.94 13.07 9.60
N GLY A 322 39.45 14.20 10.13
CA GLY A 322 39.04 14.32 11.51
C GLY A 322 37.89 13.37 11.78
N GLU A 323 37.99 12.60 12.87
CA GLU A 323 36.91 11.74 13.34
C GLU A 323 35.60 12.53 13.38
N PHE A 324 34.54 11.95 12.81
CA PHE A 324 33.19 12.50 12.89
C PHE A 324 32.78 12.61 14.37
N LYS A 325 32.82 13.82 14.92
CA LYS A 325 32.33 14.08 16.28
C LYS A 325 30.83 14.26 16.23
N ALA A 326 30.10 13.27 16.73
CA ALA A 326 28.66 13.36 16.92
C ALA A 326 28.32 14.59 17.79
N SER A 327 27.18 15.21 17.49
CA SER A 327 26.66 16.31 18.31
C SER A 327 26.43 15.84 19.75
N LEU A 328 26.85 16.62 20.73
CA LEU A 328 26.52 16.38 22.14
C LEU A 328 25.14 16.92 22.53
N LEU A 329 24.29 17.28 21.55
CA LEU A 329 22.93 17.76 21.83
C LEU A 329 22.11 16.65 22.49
N GLY A 330 21.64 16.90 23.72
CA GLY A 330 21.00 15.89 24.56
C GLY A 330 21.97 15.09 25.44
N GLY A 331 23.28 15.24 25.26
CA GLY A 331 24.30 14.49 25.99
C GLY A 331 24.78 13.25 25.24
N GLU A 332 25.96 12.77 25.60
CA GLU A 332 26.59 11.59 25.00
C GLU A 332 25.71 10.34 25.18
N GLY A 333 25.60 9.54 24.11
CA GLY A 333 24.83 8.29 24.13
C GLY A 333 23.30 8.45 24.05
N THR A 334 22.78 9.68 23.96
CA THR A 334 21.34 9.90 23.82
C THR A 334 20.87 9.74 22.37
N PHE A 335 19.57 9.50 22.18
CA PHE A 335 18.98 9.46 20.84
C PHE A 335 19.15 10.80 20.10
N ALA A 336 18.96 11.92 20.79
CA ALA A 336 19.12 13.26 20.19
C ALA A 336 20.53 13.48 19.58
N ALA A 337 21.57 12.88 20.16
CA ALA A 337 22.94 12.98 19.67
C ALA A 337 23.17 12.26 18.32
N THR A 338 22.31 11.30 17.96
CA THR A 338 22.39 10.55 16.69
C THR A 338 21.62 11.21 15.54
N GLN A 339 20.98 12.36 15.81
CA GLN A 339 20.14 13.08 14.85
C GLN A 339 20.77 14.43 14.44
N PRO A 340 20.37 15.02 13.31
CA PRO A 340 20.81 16.35 12.92
C PRO A 340 20.47 17.40 14.00
N PRO A 341 21.43 18.17 14.53
CA PRO A 341 21.19 19.02 15.71
C PRO A 341 20.17 20.13 15.45
N ARG A 342 20.14 20.68 14.23
CA ARG A 342 19.16 21.69 13.82
C ARG A 342 17.75 21.10 13.78
N LEU A 343 17.60 19.86 13.30
CA LEU A 343 16.30 19.19 13.26
C LEU A 343 15.78 18.91 14.67
N VAL A 344 16.63 18.42 15.57
CA VAL A 344 16.26 18.19 16.98
C VAL A 344 15.75 19.47 17.64
N LYS A 345 16.47 20.60 17.47
CA LYS A 345 16.06 21.88 18.05
C LYS A 345 14.69 22.33 17.56
N VAL A 346 14.48 22.31 16.25
CA VAL A 346 13.22 22.73 15.63
C VAL A 346 12.04 21.86 16.09
N ILE A 347 12.21 20.53 16.10
CA ILE A 347 11.17 19.61 16.61
C ILE A 347 10.90 19.84 18.09
N SER A 348 11.95 20.13 18.87
CA SER A 348 11.82 20.37 20.31
C SER A 348 11.12 21.68 20.61
N GLU A 349 11.41 22.74 19.84
CA GLU A 349 10.71 24.02 19.91
C GLU A 349 9.22 23.85 19.60
N GLU A 350 8.88 23.16 18.50
CA GLU A 350 7.49 22.86 18.10
C GLU A 350 6.71 22.08 19.17
N LEU A 351 7.39 21.14 19.85
CA LEU A 351 6.77 20.29 20.89
C LEU A 351 6.90 20.83 22.32
N GLY A 352 7.55 21.98 22.51
CA GLY A 352 7.86 22.55 23.82
C GLY A 352 8.80 21.70 24.69
N ILE A 353 9.66 20.88 24.08
CA ILE A 353 10.65 20.03 24.77
C ILE A 353 11.89 20.86 25.09
N ARG A 354 12.20 21.03 26.37
CA ARG A 354 13.38 21.82 26.81
C ARG A 354 14.64 20.98 26.99
N ASP A 355 14.46 19.76 27.49
CA ASP A 355 15.56 18.82 27.72
C ASP A 355 15.58 17.78 26.60
N HIS A 356 16.48 17.96 25.64
CA HIS A 356 16.64 17.08 24.48
C HIS A 356 16.97 15.63 24.87
N SER A 357 17.55 15.39 26.06
CA SER A 357 17.86 14.03 26.55
C SER A 357 16.61 13.21 26.84
N THR A 358 15.45 13.87 26.97
CA THR A 358 14.15 13.22 27.19
C THR A 358 13.57 12.61 25.92
N ILE A 359 14.07 12.98 24.73
CA ILE A 359 13.64 12.38 23.47
C ILE A 359 14.20 10.96 23.42
N VAL A 360 13.30 9.98 23.45
CA VAL A 360 13.64 8.56 23.46
C VAL A 360 13.84 8.05 22.04
N ASN A 361 12.92 8.40 21.13
CA ASN A 361 12.95 8.00 19.73
C ASN A 361 11.94 8.84 18.91
N TRP A 362 11.99 8.75 17.58
CA TRP A 362 10.95 9.26 16.70
C TRP A 362 10.72 8.36 15.49
N GLU A 363 9.55 8.49 14.86
CA GLU A 363 9.26 7.96 13.54
C GLU A 363 8.70 9.10 12.72
N LEU A 364 9.52 9.58 11.78
CA LEU A 364 9.23 10.75 10.98
C LEU A 364 9.27 10.38 9.50
N GLU A 365 8.35 10.97 8.75
CA GLU A 365 8.08 10.77 7.34
C GLU A 365 8.25 12.09 6.61
N LEU A 366 8.93 12.06 5.46
CA LEU A 366 8.90 13.16 4.51
C LEU A 366 7.64 13.08 3.64
N PHE A 367 7.09 14.25 3.31
CA PHE A 367 5.89 14.35 2.48
C PHE A 367 5.92 15.61 1.62
N ASP A 368 5.31 15.57 0.43
CA ASP A 368 5.09 16.77 -0.40
C ASP A 368 4.18 17.77 0.35
N VAL A 369 4.63 19.03 0.48
CA VAL A 369 3.86 20.11 1.12
C VAL A 369 2.80 20.70 0.21
N GLN A 370 2.81 20.38 -1.09
CA GLN A 370 1.79 20.83 -2.02
C GLN A 370 0.39 20.40 -1.52
N PRO A 371 -0.53 21.35 -1.26
CA PRO A 371 -1.85 21.02 -0.72
C PRO A 371 -2.67 20.16 -1.68
N ALA A 372 -3.50 19.28 -1.12
CA ALA A 372 -4.52 18.59 -1.89
C ALA A 372 -5.57 19.58 -2.39
N GLN A 373 -6.01 19.44 -3.64
CA GLN A 373 -6.94 20.37 -4.28
C GLN A 373 -7.78 19.72 -5.36
N LEU A 374 -8.84 20.42 -5.79
CA LEU A 374 -9.59 20.04 -6.97
C LEU A 374 -8.85 20.44 -8.25
N GLY A 375 -8.99 19.64 -9.30
CA GLY A 375 -8.31 19.81 -10.58
C GLY A 375 -9.22 19.61 -11.79
N GLY A 376 -8.71 19.94 -12.98
CA GLY A 376 -9.48 19.93 -14.23
C GLY A 376 -10.26 21.23 -14.48
N LEU A 377 -10.70 21.44 -15.72
CA LEU A 377 -11.41 22.67 -16.12
C LEU A 377 -12.70 22.88 -15.33
N SER A 378 -13.36 21.78 -14.95
CA SER A 378 -14.61 21.77 -14.19
C SER A 378 -14.43 21.37 -12.72
N LYS A 379 -13.19 21.31 -12.21
CA LYS A 379 -12.87 20.84 -10.84
C LYS A 379 -13.37 19.42 -10.53
N GLU A 380 -13.32 18.55 -11.54
CA GLU A 380 -13.83 17.18 -11.52
C GLU A 380 -12.83 16.12 -11.02
N PHE A 381 -11.58 16.51 -10.76
CA PHE A 381 -10.52 15.65 -10.22
C PHE A 381 -10.11 16.06 -8.82
N ILE A 382 -9.52 15.12 -8.07
CA ILE A 382 -8.76 15.40 -6.85
C ILE A 382 -7.27 15.21 -7.17
N PHE A 383 -6.47 16.24 -6.94
CA PHE A 383 -5.01 16.19 -7.02
C PHE A 383 -4.45 16.20 -5.60
N ALA A 384 -3.85 15.09 -5.18
CA ALA A 384 -3.23 14.94 -3.87
C ALA A 384 -2.14 13.85 -3.91
N GLY A 385 -1.15 13.94 -3.03
CA GLY A 385 -0.27 12.81 -2.73
C GLY A 385 -0.91 11.86 -1.72
N ARG A 386 -0.50 10.58 -1.70
CA ARG A 386 -0.94 9.57 -0.71
C ARG A 386 -2.46 9.29 -0.73
N ILE A 387 -3.06 9.42 -1.92
CA ILE A 387 -4.48 9.07 -2.14
C ILE A 387 -4.71 7.59 -1.81
N ASP A 388 -3.76 6.76 -2.25
CA ASP A 388 -3.57 5.38 -1.87
C ASP A 388 -3.06 5.30 -0.40
N ASP A 389 -3.84 4.80 0.56
CA ASP A 389 -5.28 4.45 0.49
C ASP A 389 -6.15 5.30 1.44
N LYS A 390 -5.69 6.52 1.70
CA LYS A 390 -6.45 7.50 2.49
C LYS A 390 -7.82 7.82 1.88
N LEU A 391 -8.01 7.66 0.58
CA LEU A 391 -9.32 7.81 -0.07
C LEU A 391 -10.34 6.81 0.46
N CYS A 392 -10.02 5.52 0.46
CA CYS A 392 -10.96 4.50 0.94
C CYS A 392 -11.05 4.51 2.46
N SER A 393 -9.92 4.65 3.17
CA SER A 393 -9.89 4.77 4.62
C SER A 393 -10.77 5.91 5.14
N TRP A 394 -10.66 7.11 4.57
CA TRP A 394 -11.47 8.25 4.97
C TRP A 394 -12.94 8.03 4.62
N ALA A 395 -13.25 7.53 3.41
CA ALA A 395 -14.61 7.24 2.99
C ALA A 395 -15.30 6.19 3.89
N ALA A 396 -14.58 5.15 4.32
CA ALA A 396 -15.08 4.13 5.23
C ALA A 396 -15.46 4.72 6.60
N ILE A 397 -14.60 5.58 7.16
CA ILE A 397 -14.90 6.29 8.42
C ILE A 397 -16.09 7.22 8.24
N GLN A 398 -16.16 8.00 7.16
CA GLN A 398 -17.32 8.84 6.91
C GLN A 398 -18.61 8.01 6.78
N ALA A 399 -18.58 6.85 6.13
CA ALA A 399 -19.73 5.95 6.05
C ALA A 399 -20.17 5.46 7.44
N LEU A 400 -19.22 5.07 8.30
CA LEU A 400 -19.51 4.66 9.67
C LEU A 400 -20.10 5.80 10.51
N LEU A 401 -19.56 7.02 10.37
CA LEU A 401 -20.04 8.22 11.07
C LEU A 401 -21.44 8.64 10.61
N ASN A 402 -21.74 8.50 9.32
CA ASN A 402 -23.03 8.87 8.72
C ASN A 402 -24.08 7.76 8.82
N THR A 403 -23.77 6.60 9.40
CA THR A 403 -24.74 5.52 9.55
C THR A 403 -25.78 5.86 10.62
N THR A 404 -27.04 5.99 10.22
CA THR A 404 -28.16 6.41 11.07
C THR A 404 -29.11 5.27 11.48
N THR A 405 -28.87 4.03 11.05
CA THR A 405 -29.77 2.91 11.34
C THR A 405 -29.76 2.54 12.82
N SER A 406 -30.87 2.83 13.50
CA SER A 406 -31.10 2.72 14.95
C SER A 406 -31.77 1.41 15.39
N SER A 407 -31.90 0.43 14.51
CA SER A 407 -32.25 -0.95 14.88
C SER A 407 -31.49 -1.86 13.92
N SER A 408 -30.47 -2.51 14.47
CA SER A 408 -29.61 -3.43 13.76
C SER A 408 -29.18 -4.50 14.75
N SER A 409 -29.13 -5.73 14.28
CA SER A 409 -28.58 -6.85 15.04
C SER A 409 -27.10 -7.09 14.74
N GLN A 410 -26.47 -6.26 13.90
CA GLN A 410 -25.10 -6.43 13.42
C GLN A 410 -24.12 -5.49 14.11
N ILE A 411 -22.86 -5.91 14.14
CA ILE A 411 -21.73 -5.02 14.41
C ILE A 411 -21.43 -4.25 13.11
N LYS A 412 -21.31 -2.92 13.18
CA LYS A 412 -20.80 -2.11 12.06
C LYS A 412 -19.37 -1.74 12.39
N LEU A 413 -18.41 -2.11 11.56
CA LEU A 413 -16.99 -2.01 11.88
C LEU A 413 -16.19 -1.45 10.70
N VAL A 414 -15.26 -0.54 11.00
CA VAL A 414 -14.22 -0.09 10.08
C VAL A 414 -12.87 -0.44 10.66
N ALA A 415 -12.02 -1.10 9.87
CA ALA A 415 -10.65 -1.44 10.23
C ALA A 415 -9.67 -0.74 9.29
N LEU A 416 -8.81 0.12 9.86
CA LEU A 416 -7.76 0.83 9.13
C LEU A 416 -6.42 0.25 9.59
N PHE A 417 -5.74 -0.44 8.68
CA PHE A 417 -4.44 -1.08 8.94
C PHE A 417 -3.28 -0.19 8.46
N ASP A 418 -2.12 -0.41 9.07
CA ASP A 418 -0.83 0.13 8.65
C ASP A 418 -0.04 -1.03 8.02
N ASP A 419 1.12 -0.75 7.45
CA ASP A 419 2.03 -1.75 6.90
C ASP A 419 1.52 -2.54 5.67
N GLU A 420 0.39 -2.17 5.04
CA GLU A 420 -0.11 -2.88 3.84
C GLU A 420 0.93 -2.85 2.73
N GLU A 421 1.52 -1.68 2.51
CA GLU A 421 2.45 -1.38 1.44
C GLU A 421 3.79 -2.14 1.55
N VAL A 422 3.99 -2.83 2.68
CA VAL A 422 5.14 -3.71 2.97
C VAL A 422 4.72 -5.15 3.34
N GLY A 423 3.46 -5.52 3.10
CA GLY A 423 2.94 -6.88 3.20
C GLY A 423 2.12 -7.20 4.46
N SER A 424 1.77 -6.22 5.29
CA SER A 424 0.86 -6.36 6.45
C SER A 424 1.33 -7.30 7.59
N LEU A 425 2.60 -7.70 7.63
CA LEU A 425 3.14 -8.73 8.53
C LEU A 425 3.56 -8.24 9.93
N LEU A 426 3.29 -6.99 10.29
CA LEU A 426 3.59 -6.43 11.61
C LEU A 426 2.35 -6.40 12.51
N ARG A 427 2.55 -6.11 13.80
CA ARG A 427 1.49 -6.19 14.85
C ARG A 427 0.25 -5.33 14.59
N GLN A 428 0.38 -4.31 13.75
CA GLN A 428 -0.69 -3.36 13.41
C GLN A 428 -1.21 -3.52 11.97
N GLY A 429 -0.61 -4.41 11.18
CA GLY A 429 -1.05 -4.72 9.81
C GLY A 429 -2.17 -5.76 9.75
N ALA A 430 -2.71 -5.98 8.55
CA ALA A 430 -3.89 -6.81 8.33
C ALA A 430 -3.67 -8.30 8.67
N HIS A 431 -2.44 -8.81 8.55
CA HIS A 431 -2.09 -10.20 8.90
C HIS A 431 -1.92 -10.41 10.41
N SER A 432 -2.03 -9.35 11.21
CA SER A 432 -1.96 -9.44 12.67
C SER A 432 -3.21 -10.03 13.29
N ASN A 433 -3.17 -10.28 14.60
CA ASN A 433 -4.36 -10.66 15.36
C ASN A 433 -5.32 -9.49 15.64
N PHE A 434 -5.10 -8.29 15.11
CA PHE A 434 -5.83 -7.09 15.53
C PHE A 434 -7.34 -7.27 15.33
N LEU A 435 -7.83 -7.39 14.10
CA LEU A 435 -9.25 -7.56 13.82
C LEU A 435 -9.86 -8.83 14.47
N PRO A 436 -9.25 -10.03 14.38
CA PRO A 436 -9.77 -11.20 15.08
C PRO A 436 -9.89 -11.01 16.59
N SER A 437 -8.93 -10.33 17.23
CA SER A 437 -8.98 -10.06 18.67
C SER A 437 -10.10 -9.10 19.05
N ILE A 438 -10.37 -8.07 18.23
CA ILE A 438 -11.49 -7.16 18.48
C ILE A 438 -12.81 -7.91 18.36
N LEU A 439 -13.02 -8.67 17.28
CA LEU A 439 -14.26 -9.43 17.07
C LEU A 439 -14.51 -10.46 18.18
N THR A 440 -13.47 -11.21 18.57
CA THR A 440 -13.55 -12.17 19.68
C THR A 440 -14.02 -11.49 20.97
N ARG A 441 -13.41 -10.34 21.30
CA ARG A 441 -13.74 -9.59 22.53
C ARG A 441 -15.12 -8.95 22.49
N ILE A 442 -15.61 -8.56 21.30
CA ILE A 442 -16.99 -8.11 21.14
C ILE A 442 -17.93 -9.28 21.43
N VAL A 443 -17.72 -10.43 20.79
CA VAL A 443 -18.57 -11.62 21.00
C VAL A 443 -18.59 -12.06 22.46
N ASP A 444 -17.42 -12.13 23.09
CA ASP A 444 -17.29 -12.51 24.51
C ASP A 444 -18.01 -11.51 25.44
N GLY A 445 -18.04 -10.23 25.09
CA GLY A 445 -18.71 -9.19 25.87
C GLY A 445 -20.24 -9.35 25.95
N PHE A 446 -20.86 -10.13 25.06
CA PHE A 446 -22.32 -10.39 25.06
C PHE A 446 -22.66 -11.87 25.28
N ALA A 447 -21.67 -12.75 25.41
CA ALA A 447 -21.89 -14.17 25.65
C ALA A 447 -22.03 -14.45 27.15
N SER A 448 -22.93 -15.36 27.53
CA SER A 448 -23.01 -15.88 28.92
C SER A 448 -21.78 -16.74 29.28
N SER A 449 -21.18 -17.38 28.27
CA SER A 449 -19.91 -18.09 28.35
C SER A 449 -19.21 -18.00 26.99
N SER A 450 -17.89 -17.73 26.98
CA SER A 450 -17.12 -17.73 25.74
C SER A 450 -17.12 -19.14 25.12
N THR A 451 -17.61 -19.24 23.88
CA THR A 451 -17.56 -20.50 23.12
C THR A 451 -17.04 -20.22 21.71
N PRO A 452 -16.03 -20.98 21.22
CA PRO A 452 -15.54 -20.84 19.84
C PRO A 452 -16.64 -20.94 18.77
N SER A 453 -17.75 -21.63 19.09
CA SER A 453 -18.92 -21.74 18.22
C SER A 453 -19.61 -20.38 17.97
N LEU A 454 -19.70 -19.50 18.97
CA LEU A 454 -20.31 -18.17 18.80
C LEU A 454 -19.47 -17.28 17.88
N LEU A 455 -18.14 -17.33 18.00
CA LEU A 455 -17.25 -16.60 17.11
C LEU A 455 -17.33 -17.15 15.68
N ALA A 456 -17.34 -18.48 15.51
CA ALA A 456 -17.50 -19.10 14.18
C ALA A 456 -18.83 -18.70 13.51
N ARG A 457 -19.93 -18.65 14.27
CA ARG A 457 -21.22 -18.14 13.79
C ARG A 457 -21.17 -16.66 13.44
N THR A 458 -20.48 -15.86 14.24
CA THR A 458 -20.27 -14.43 13.94
C THR A 458 -19.57 -14.26 12.60
N TYR A 459 -18.48 -15.00 12.35
CA TYR A 459 -17.78 -14.97 11.05
C TYR A 459 -18.66 -15.44 9.89
N ALA A 460 -19.39 -16.54 10.05
CA ALA A 460 -20.30 -17.04 9.02
C ALA A 460 -21.44 -16.07 8.68
N ASN A 461 -21.83 -15.20 9.62
CA ASN A 461 -22.86 -14.18 9.45
C ASN A 461 -22.29 -12.80 9.04
N SER A 462 -20.99 -12.69 8.84
CA SER A 462 -20.31 -11.42 8.54
C SER A 462 -20.06 -11.23 7.05
N PHE A 463 -19.85 -9.97 6.65
CA PHE A 463 -19.38 -9.61 5.32
C PHE A 463 -18.30 -8.53 5.44
N ILE A 464 -17.21 -8.70 4.69
CA ILE A 464 -16.10 -7.74 4.65
C ILE A 464 -15.94 -7.17 3.25
N VAL A 465 -15.90 -5.83 3.17
CA VAL A 465 -15.42 -5.09 2.00
C VAL A 465 -13.95 -4.76 2.28
N SER A 466 -13.04 -5.45 1.59
CA SER A 466 -11.66 -4.94 1.46
C SER A 466 -11.72 -3.75 0.51
N SER A 467 -11.41 -2.57 1.03
CA SER A 467 -11.55 -1.30 0.34
C SER A 467 -10.16 -0.71 0.18
N ASP A 468 -9.72 -0.69 -1.07
CA ASP A 468 -8.48 -0.11 -1.53
C ASP A 468 -8.76 0.62 -2.87
N VAL A 469 -7.91 1.58 -3.25
CA VAL A 469 -7.96 2.22 -4.55
C VAL A 469 -7.74 1.21 -5.67
N ILE A 470 -8.21 1.56 -6.87
CA ILE A 470 -8.04 0.72 -8.05
C ILE A 470 -7.65 1.56 -9.26
N HIS A 471 -7.13 0.89 -10.29
CA HIS A 471 -6.60 1.56 -11.47
C HIS A 471 -7.72 2.03 -12.41
N ALA A 472 -8.11 3.31 -12.27
CA ALA A 472 -8.92 3.97 -13.29
C ALA A 472 -8.19 3.97 -14.65
N VAL A 473 -8.95 3.92 -15.75
CA VAL A 473 -8.40 3.86 -17.10
C VAL A 473 -7.53 5.08 -17.41
N ASN A 474 -6.29 4.83 -17.84
CA ASN A 474 -5.39 5.87 -18.32
C ASN A 474 -5.49 5.98 -19.84
N PRO A 475 -6.02 7.10 -20.38
CA PRO A 475 -6.27 7.24 -21.82
C PRO A 475 -4.99 7.20 -22.67
N ASN A 476 -3.83 7.49 -22.09
CA ASN A 476 -2.55 7.45 -22.81
C ASN A 476 -1.97 6.02 -22.92
N PHE A 477 -2.54 5.04 -22.21
CA PHE A 477 -2.03 3.67 -22.11
C PHE A 477 -3.13 2.62 -22.23
N LEU A 478 -4.15 2.86 -23.08
CA LEU A 478 -5.31 1.97 -23.22
C LEU A 478 -4.95 0.48 -23.45
N ASN A 479 -3.87 0.20 -24.19
CA ASN A 479 -3.42 -1.16 -24.47
C ASN A 479 -2.99 -1.96 -23.22
N ALA A 480 -2.70 -1.28 -22.10
CA ALA A 480 -2.34 -1.93 -20.84
C ALA A 480 -3.57 -2.43 -20.06
N TYR A 481 -4.78 -2.01 -20.43
CA TYR A 481 -6.01 -2.40 -19.73
C TYR A 481 -6.67 -3.59 -20.43
N LEU A 482 -7.41 -4.38 -19.65
CA LEU A 482 -8.32 -5.39 -20.20
C LEU A 482 -9.59 -4.69 -20.71
N GLU A 483 -9.97 -5.01 -21.94
CA GLU A 483 -11.20 -4.52 -22.55
C GLU A 483 -12.40 -4.86 -21.66
N ASN A 484 -13.35 -3.92 -21.51
CA ASN A 484 -14.54 -4.02 -20.67
C ASN A 484 -14.31 -4.13 -19.14
N HIS A 485 -13.06 -4.15 -18.67
CA HIS A 485 -12.70 -4.25 -17.23
C HIS A 485 -11.81 -3.08 -16.79
N SER A 486 -12.12 -1.88 -17.30
CA SER A 486 -11.34 -0.66 -17.11
C SER A 486 -12.21 0.45 -16.51
N PRO A 487 -12.24 0.59 -15.17
CA PRO A 487 -13.09 1.56 -14.49
C PRO A 487 -12.79 2.99 -14.93
N ARG A 488 -13.83 3.82 -14.97
CA ARG A 488 -13.74 5.25 -15.26
C ARG A 488 -14.01 6.05 -14.00
N LEU A 489 -13.35 7.20 -13.88
CA LEU A 489 -13.60 8.17 -12.81
C LEU A 489 -15.04 8.71 -12.91
N ASN A 490 -15.61 9.11 -11.77
CA ASN A 490 -16.94 9.70 -11.68
C ASN A 490 -18.08 8.83 -12.24
N VAL A 491 -17.94 7.50 -12.25
CA VAL A 491 -19.01 6.55 -12.64
C VAL A 491 -19.55 5.77 -11.43
N GLY A 492 -18.69 5.37 -10.50
CA GLY A 492 -19.06 4.62 -9.31
C GLY A 492 -17.91 3.74 -8.82
N PRO A 493 -18.12 3.01 -7.70
CA PRO A 493 -17.11 2.10 -7.18
C PRO A 493 -16.81 0.96 -8.16
N ALA A 494 -15.65 0.33 -8.03
CA ALA A 494 -15.32 -0.85 -8.80
C ALA A 494 -15.00 -2.02 -7.87
N VAL A 495 -15.40 -3.23 -8.29
CA VAL A 495 -14.89 -4.48 -7.72
C VAL A 495 -13.70 -4.97 -8.54
N SER A 496 -12.67 -5.47 -7.86
CA SER A 496 -11.50 -6.06 -8.50
C SER A 496 -11.65 -7.57 -8.56
N ALA A 497 -11.68 -8.14 -9.77
CA ALA A 497 -11.78 -9.57 -10.00
C ALA A 497 -10.39 -10.15 -10.31
N ASP A 498 -10.02 -11.21 -9.62
CA ASP A 498 -8.76 -11.93 -9.88
C ASP A 498 -8.87 -13.42 -9.55
N SER A 499 -8.65 -14.29 -10.54
CA SER A 499 -8.67 -15.74 -10.36
C SER A 499 -7.48 -16.28 -9.56
N ASN A 500 -6.41 -15.51 -9.38
CA ASN A 500 -5.26 -15.87 -8.56
C ASN A 500 -5.42 -15.46 -7.08
N ALA A 501 -6.58 -14.92 -6.71
CA ALA A 501 -6.90 -14.55 -5.34
C ALA A 501 -5.96 -13.51 -4.71
N HIS A 502 -5.36 -12.63 -5.52
CA HIS A 502 -4.80 -11.37 -4.99
C HIS A 502 -5.91 -10.44 -4.46
N MET A 503 -7.14 -10.67 -4.91
CA MET A 503 -8.36 -10.03 -4.46
C MET A 503 -9.32 -11.13 -4.01
N THR A 504 -10.13 -10.90 -2.97
CA THR A 504 -11.06 -11.92 -2.43
C THR A 504 -12.43 -11.91 -3.09
N THR A 505 -12.62 -11.15 -4.18
CA THR A 505 -13.91 -10.97 -4.85
C THR A 505 -14.36 -12.25 -5.55
N ASP A 506 -15.61 -12.67 -5.31
CA ASP A 506 -16.27 -13.74 -6.01
C ASP A 506 -17.67 -13.32 -6.51
N ALA A 507 -18.41 -14.26 -7.13
CA ALA A 507 -19.74 -13.99 -7.66
C ALA A 507 -20.76 -13.63 -6.56
N VAL A 508 -20.64 -14.21 -5.35
CA VAL A 508 -21.54 -13.95 -4.23
C VAL A 508 -21.27 -12.57 -3.66
N SER A 509 -20.00 -12.23 -3.41
CA SER A 509 -19.59 -10.92 -2.90
C SER A 509 -19.96 -9.81 -3.87
N THR A 510 -19.80 -10.04 -5.18
CA THR A 510 -20.20 -9.10 -6.23
C THR A 510 -21.71 -8.86 -6.22
N ALA A 511 -22.52 -9.92 -6.12
CA ALA A 511 -23.98 -9.78 -6.06
C ALA A 511 -24.46 -9.03 -4.80
N ILE A 512 -23.82 -9.26 -3.65
CA ILE A 512 -24.11 -8.52 -2.42
C ILE A 512 -23.76 -7.03 -2.59
N PHE A 513 -22.58 -6.72 -3.10
CA PHE A 513 -22.13 -5.34 -3.25
C PHE A 513 -22.92 -4.58 -4.33
N GLN A 514 -23.33 -5.23 -5.42
CA GLN A 514 -24.25 -4.67 -6.41
C GLN A 514 -25.55 -4.21 -5.76
N ARG A 515 -26.13 -5.01 -4.84
CA ARG A 515 -27.36 -4.61 -4.11
C ARG A 515 -27.14 -3.38 -3.22
N CYS A 516 -25.93 -3.17 -2.70
CA CYS A 516 -25.59 -1.95 -1.98
C CYS A 516 -25.58 -0.74 -2.92
N VAL A 517 -25.00 -0.87 -4.12
CA VAL A 517 -24.99 0.19 -5.15
C VAL A 517 -26.42 0.50 -5.65
N ASP A 518 -27.24 -0.53 -5.91
CA ASP A 518 -28.64 -0.37 -6.36
C ASP A 518 -29.55 0.32 -5.33
N ARG A 519 -29.15 0.28 -4.05
CA ARG A 519 -29.85 1.02 -2.98
C ARG A 519 -29.52 2.50 -2.98
N ASP A 520 -28.39 2.89 -3.57
CA ASP A 520 -27.93 4.27 -3.66
C ASP A 520 -28.38 4.98 -4.95
N VAL A 521 -28.96 4.25 -5.90
CA VAL A 521 -29.59 4.85 -7.09
C VAL A 521 -30.72 5.81 -6.67
N GLY A 522 -30.69 7.03 -7.21
CA GLY A 522 -31.63 8.10 -6.94
C GLY A 522 -31.28 8.98 -5.73
N THR A 523 -30.25 8.65 -4.94
CA THR A 523 -29.86 9.44 -3.75
C THR A 523 -28.91 10.60 -4.10
N ARG A 524 -28.12 10.46 -5.16
CA ARG A 524 -27.08 11.40 -5.58
C ARG A 524 -27.48 12.20 -6.82
N THR A 525 -26.75 13.28 -7.09
CA THR A 525 -26.87 14.04 -8.35
C THR A 525 -26.59 13.18 -9.57
N GLN A 526 -25.68 12.22 -9.44
CA GLN A 526 -25.34 11.21 -10.44
C GLN A 526 -25.46 9.80 -9.84
N ASP A 527 -26.23 8.93 -10.49
CA ASP A 527 -26.41 7.55 -10.03
C ASP A 527 -25.11 6.75 -10.18
N PRO A 528 -24.68 6.03 -9.12
CA PRO A 528 -23.50 5.20 -9.20
C PRO A 528 -23.76 3.97 -10.07
N LYS A 529 -22.73 3.53 -10.80
CA LYS A 529 -22.70 2.21 -11.43
C LYS A 529 -21.56 1.42 -10.85
N LEU A 530 -21.84 0.15 -10.51
CA LEU A 530 -20.77 -0.76 -10.15
C LEU A 530 -19.95 -1.08 -11.40
N GLN A 531 -18.64 -0.88 -11.30
CA GLN A 531 -17.69 -1.20 -12.35
C GLN A 531 -16.90 -2.45 -11.97
N VAL A 532 -16.24 -3.06 -12.95
CA VAL A 532 -15.36 -4.19 -12.72
C VAL A 532 -13.97 -3.82 -13.22
N PHE A 533 -12.97 -4.09 -12.39
CA PHE A 533 -11.57 -4.10 -12.79
C PHE A 533 -11.09 -5.56 -12.84
N GLN A 534 -10.31 -5.88 -13.86
CA GLN A 534 -9.55 -7.12 -13.93
C GLN A 534 -8.27 -6.82 -14.72
N ILE A 535 -7.13 -7.23 -14.17
CA ILE A 535 -5.86 -7.08 -14.85
C ILE A 535 -5.78 -8.03 -16.05
N ARG A 536 -5.02 -7.67 -17.08
CA ARG A 536 -4.75 -8.58 -18.20
C ARG A 536 -3.98 -9.82 -17.73
N ASN A 537 -4.21 -10.95 -18.37
CA ASN A 537 -3.52 -12.21 -18.07
C ASN A 537 -1.99 -12.15 -18.23
N ASP A 538 -1.49 -11.23 -19.07
CA ASP A 538 -0.06 -11.01 -19.32
C ASP A 538 0.56 -9.94 -18.41
N SER A 539 -0.16 -9.51 -17.37
CA SER A 539 0.23 -8.46 -16.43
C SER A 539 0.15 -8.97 -14.99
N ARG A 540 0.88 -8.31 -14.07
CA ARG A 540 0.87 -8.67 -12.64
C ARG A 540 -0.07 -7.75 -11.86
N SER A 541 -0.91 -8.33 -11.01
CA SER A 541 -1.71 -7.59 -10.02
C SER A 541 -0.93 -7.42 -8.71
N GLY A 542 -1.15 -6.30 -8.02
CA GLY A 542 -0.96 -6.23 -6.57
C GLY A 542 -2.05 -7.05 -5.86
N GLY A 543 -1.81 -7.42 -4.60
CA GLY A 543 -2.82 -8.06 -3.77
C GLY A 543 -3.12 -7.24 -2.53
N THR A 544 -4.33 -7.40 -2.02
CA THR A 544 -4.92 -6.60 -0.93
C THR A 544 -5.53 -7.48 0.14
#